data_AF-A0A7C7FZ31-F1
#
_entry.id   AF-A0A7C7FZ31-F1
#
_cell.length_a   1.000
_cell.length_b   1.000
_cell.length_c   1.000
_cell.angle_alpha   90.00
_cell.angle_beta   90.00
_cell.angle_gamma   90.00
#
_symmetry.space_group_name_H-M   'P 1'
#
loop_
_entity.id
_entity.type
_entity.pdbx_description
1 polymer ?
#
loop_
_entity_poly.entity_id
_entity_poly.type
_entity_poly.pdbx_seq_one_letter_code
_entity_poly.pdbx_strand_id
1 'polypeptide(L)'
;MENENPDLEKFIETTSGLRQLVVNYIGERLTAEEDVTVDMAVEVFAAEFPEFLMAVAEENFLRGYEQALTDVENHPRKEFLG
;
A
#
# COMPACT_ATOMS: atom_id res chain seq x y z
N MET A 1 16.64 12.61 -1.86
CA MET A 1 15.34 12.00 -2.18
C MET A 1 14.96 11.27 -0.91
N GLU A 2 14.10 11.86 -0.08
CA GLU A 2 13.86 11.45 1.32
C GLU A 2 12.38 11.10 1.59
N ASN A 3 11.60 10.79 0.54
CA ASN A 3 10.14 10.68 0.63
C ASN A 3 9.55 9.48 -0.11
N GLU A 4 10.33 8.45 -0.40
CA GLU A 4 9.79 7.21 -0.96
C GLU A 4 9.54 6.21 0.17
N ASN A 5 8.40 5.52 0.11
CA ASN A 5 8.07 4.49 1.08
C ASN A 5 9.08 3.34 0.93
N PRO A 6 9.90 3.04 1.96
CA PRO A 6 10.94 2.00 1.87
C PRO A 6 10.37 0.60 1.59
N ASP A 7 9.06 0.41 1.73
CA ASP A 7 8.40 -0.85 1.40
C ASP A 7 8.26 -1.09 -0.11
N LEU A 8 8.42 -0.06 -0.96
CA LEU A 8 8.31 -0.19 -2.42
C LEU A 8 9.39 -1.10 -3.00
N GLU A 9 10.61 -1.05 -2.45
CA GLU A 9 11.74 -1.87 -2.89
C GLU A 9 11.69 -3.32 -2.39
N LYS A 10 10.71 -3.67 -1.53
CA LYS A 10 10.63 -5.03 -0.97
C LYS A 10 10.17 -6.03 -2.03
N PHE A 11 10.85 -7.17 -2.07
CA PHE A 11 10.43 -8.31 -2.88
C PHE A 11 9.13 -8.92 -2.36
N ILE A 12 8.28 -9.34 -3.29
CA ILE A 12 7.02 -10.03 -2.96
C ILE A 12 7.30 -11.53 -2.85
N GLU A 13 7.26 -12.07 -1.64
CA GLU A 13 7.35 -13.50 -1.42
C GLU A 13 6.14 -14.25 -2.02
N THR A 14 6.36 -15.45 -2.56
CA THR A 14 5.32 -16.27 -3.20
C THR A 14 4.71 -17.32 -2.27
N THR A 15 4.42 -16.93 -1.02
CA THR A 15 3.93 -17.81 0.05
C THR A 15 2.51 -18.37 -0.16
N SER A 16 1.78 -17.89 -1.18
CA SER A 16 0.43 -18.35 -1.52
C SER A 16 0.24 -18.45 -3.02
N GLY A 17 -0.75 -19.25 -3.45
CA GLY A 17 -1.06 -19.42 -4.87
C GLY A 17 -1.42 -18.10 -5.57
N LEU A 18 -2.17 -17.22 -4.89
CA LEU A 18 -2.47 -15.90 -5.43
C LEU A 18 -1.21 -15.03 -5.60
N ARG A 19 -0.31 -15.05 -4.62
CA ARG A 19 0.96 -14.30 -4.71
C ARG A 19 1.81 -14.81 -5.87
N GLN A 20 1.89 -16.12 -6.06
CA GLN A 20 2.61 -16.70 -7.21
C GLN A 20 2.00 -16.28 -8.55
N LEU A 21 0.68 -16.31 -8.68
CA LEU A 21 -0.01 -15.88 -9.90
C LEU A 21 0.29 -14.40 -10.23
N VAL A 22 0.22 -13.54 -9.22
CA VAL A 22 0.49 -12.10 -9.37
C VAL A 22 1.95 -11.85 -9.74
N VAL A 23 2.89 -12.47 -9.03
CA VAL A 23 4.33 -12.32 -9.31
C VAL A 23 4.67 -12.80 -10.72
N ASN A 24 4.17 -13.96 -11.14
CA ASN A 24 4.41 -14.46 -12.49
C ASN A 24 3.86 -13.50 -13.55
N TYR A 25 2.62 -13.04 -13.38
CA TYR A 25 2.00 -12.10 -14.31
C TYR A 25 2.79 -10.81 -14.45
N ILE A 26 3.19 -10.20 -13.32
CA ILE A 26 3.99 -8.96 -13.32
C ILE A 26 5.35 -9.20 -13.99
N GLY A 27 6.03 -10.30 -13.64
CA GLY A 27 7.33 -10.64 -14.21
C GLY A 27 7.28 -10.81 -15.73
N GLU A 28 6.27 -11.50 -16.25
CA GLU A 28 6.03 -11.65 -17.69
C GLU A 28 5.69 -10.31 -18.35
N ARG A 29 4.80 -9.51 -17.72
CA ARG A 29 4.29 -8.24 -18.25
C ARG A 29 5.38 -7.16 -18.38
N LEU A 30 6.32 -7.14 -17.45
CA LEU A 30 7.43 -6.19 -17.39
C LEU A 30 8.72 -6.75 -18.00
N THR A 31 8.75 -8.03 -18.37
CA THR A 31 9.99 -8.74 -18.76
C THR A 31 11.07 -8.56 -17.68
N ALA A 32 10.66 -8.75 -16.43
CA ALA A 32 11.51 -8.51 -15.28
C ALA A 32 12.71 -9.47 -15.31
N GLU A 33 13.93 -8.91 -15.22
CA GLU A 33 15.16 -9.70 -15.08
C GLU A 33 15.46 -10.03 -13.60
N GLU A 34 14.75 -9.38 -12.69
CA GLU A 34 14.91 -9.46 -11.23
C GLU A 34 13.61 -9.86 -10.52
N ASP A 35 13.72 -10.15 -9.22
CA ASP A 35 12.57 -10.52 -8.39
C ASP A 35 11.56 -9.36 -8.31
N VAL A 36 10.28 -9.70 -8.43
CA VAL A 36 9.19 -8.70 -8.45
C VAL A 36 9.11 -7.96 -7.11
N THR A 37 9.19 -6.64 -7.17
CA THR A 37 9.04 -5.74 -6.02
C THR A 37 7.61 -5.24 -5.84
N VAL A 38 7.33 -4.62 -4.69
CA VAL A 38 6.05 -3.94 -4.45
C VAL A 38 5.84 -2.79 -5.44
N ASP A 39 6.89 -2.06 -5.80
CA ASP A 39 6.80 -0.97 -6.78
C ASP A 39 6.33 -1.46 -8.16
N MET A 40 6.90 -2.55 -8.65
CA MET A 40 6.48 -3.19 -9.92
C MET A 40 5.01 -3.63 -9.87
N ALA A 41 4.54 -4.12 -8.71
CA ALA A 41 3.13 -4.42 -8.54
C ALA A 41 2.26 -3.15 -8.59
N VAL A 42 2.65 -2.09 -7.90
CA VAL A 42 1.92 -0.81 -7.96
C VAL A 42 1.84 -0.30 -9.39
N GLU A 43 2.93 -0.35 -10.16
CA GLU A 43 2.95 0.03 -11.58
C GLU A 43 1.94 -0.77 -12.40
N VAL A 44 1.98 -2.10 -12.33
CA VAL A 44 1.09 -2.97 -13.13
C VAL A 44 -0.37 -2.81 -12.71
N PHE A 45 -0.66 -2.77 -11.41
CA PHE A 45 -2.03 -2.61 -10.92
C PHE A 45 -2.58 -1.21 -11.23
N ALA A 46 -1.75 -0.16 -11.21
CA ALA A 46 -2.16 1.18 -11.64
C ALA A 46 -2.50 1.22 -13.14
N ALA A 47 -1.77 0.48 -13.97
CA ALA A 47 -2.00 0.43 -15.41
C ALA A 47 -3.23 -0.41 -15.79
N GLU A 48 -3.47 -1.53 -15.10
CA GLU A 48 -4.44 -2.54 -15.54
C GLU A 48 -5.67 -2.66 -14.64
N PHE A 49 -5.61 -2.16 -13.40
CA PHE A 49 -6.74 -2.14 -12.48
C PHE A 49 -6.86 -0.82 -11.68
N PRO A 50 -6.87 0.34 -12.37
CA PRO A 50 -6.80 1.64 -11.72
C PRO A 50 -7.97 1.90 -10.77
N GLU A 51 -9.18 1.45 -11.10
CA GLU A 51 -10.36 1.68 -10.26
C GLU A 51 -10.25 0.96 -8.91
N PHE A 52 -9.67 -0.24 -8.89
CA PHE A 52 -9.43 -0.98 -7.66
C PHE A 52 -8.35 -0.30 -6.81
N LEU A 53 -7.23 0.09 -7.42
CA LEU A 53 -6.15 0.76 -6.69
C LEU A 53 -6.62 2.10 -6.11
N MET A 54 -7.40 2.88 -6.87
CA MET A 54 -8.00 4.13 -6.40
C MET A 54 -8.98 3.91 -5.26
N ALA A 55 -9.89 2.93 -5.37
CA ALA A 55 -10.83 2.61 -4.30
C ALA A 55 -10.10 2.23 -2.99
N VAL A 56 -9.03 1.42 -3.08
CA VAL A 56 -8.21 1.07 -1.90
C VAL A 56 -7.55 2.32 -1.29
N ALA A 57 -7.02 3.21 -2.11
CA ALA A 57 -6.38 4.45 -1.65
C ALA A 57 -7.39 5.40 -0.96
N GLU A 58 -8.56 5.60 -1.56
CA GLU A 58 -9.64 6.44 -1.01
C GLU A 58 -10.15 5.91 0.34
N GLU A 59 -10.44 4.61 0.42
CA GLU A 59 -10.89 3.97 1.66
C GLU A 59 -9.84 4.02 2.76
N ASN A 60 -8.55 3.90 2.42
CA ASN A 60 -7.47 4.06 3.41
C ASN A 60 -7.33 5.51 3.87
N PHE A 61 -7.50 6.48 2.97
CA PHE A 61 -7.46 7.91 3.30
C PHE A 61 -8.62 8.31 4.22
N LEU A 62 -9.85 7.91 3.89
CA LEU A 62 -11.04 8.18 4.71
C LEU A 62 -10.91 7.58 6.11
N ARG A 63 -10.48 6.32 6.23
CA ARG A 63 -10.24 5.68 7.53
C ARG A 63 -9.17 6.39 8.35
N GLY A 64 -8.07 6.82 7.72
CA GLY A 64 -7.05 7.61 8.40
C GLY A 64 -7.59 8.94 8.94
N TYR A 65 -8.47 9.60 8.18
CA TYR A 65 -9.13 10.85 8.61
C TYR A 65 -10.11 10.61 9.77
N GLU A 66 -10.95 9.58 9.69
CA GLU A 66 -11.86 9.19 10.77
C GLU A 66 -11.12 8.87 12.07
N GLN A 67 -10.00 8.14 11.97
CA GLN A 67 -9.14 7.84 13.11
C GLN A 67 -8.56 9.11 13.73
N ALA A 68 -8.07 10.06 12.92
CA ALA A 68 -7.53 11.32 13.42
C ALA A 68 -8.58 12.16 14.16
N LEU A 69 -9.82 12.22 13.66
CA LEU A 69 -10.93 12.88 14.36
C LEU A 69 -11.26 12.18 15.67
N THR A 70 -11.33 10.86 15.65
CA THR A 70 -11.58 10.03 16.84
C THR A 70 -10.49 10.23 17.90
N ASP A 71 -9.23 10.34 17.49
CA ASP A 71 -8.10 10.59 18.39
C ASP A 71 -8.16 11.98 19.04
N VAL A 72 -8.66 12.99 18.31
CA VAL A 72 -8.91 14.35 18.85
C VAL A 72 -10.06 14.35 19.85
N GLU A 73 -11.17 13.67 19.53
CA GLU A 73 -12.35 13.58 20.40
C GLU A 73 -12.09 12.75 21.67
N ASN A 74 -11.32 11.67 21.52
CA ASN A 74 -10.98 10.76 22.61
C ASN A 74 -9.65 11.10 23.31
N HIS A 75 -9.06 12.26 23.04
CA HIS A 75 -8.02 12.84 23.90
C HIS A 75 -8.70 13.66 25.01
N PRO A 76 -9.05 13.08 26.19
CA PRO A 76 -9.37 13.91 27.32
C PRO A 76 -8.13 14.76 27.62
N ARG A 77 -8.34 16.06 27.78
CA ARG A 77 -7.37 17.05 28.28
C ARG A 77 -6.78 16.55 29.61
N LYS A 78 -5.78 15.67 29.55
CA LYS A 78 -5.10 15.07 30.69
C LYS A 78 -3.73 15.71 30.94
N GLU A 79 -3.61 17.02 30.69
CA GLU A 79 -2.44 17.79 31.13
C GLU A 79 -2.79 19.21 31.58
N PHE A 80 -3.96 19.44 32.20
CA PHE A 80 -4.14 20.67 32.99
C PHE A 80 -5.18 20.43 34.08
N LEU A 81 -4.83 19.71 35.14
CA LEU A 81 -5.38 19.86 36.49
C LEU A 81 -4.64 18.89 37.43
N GLY A 82 -3.70 19.43 38.24
CA GLY A 82 -3.20 18.82 39.47
C GLY A 82 -1.88 18.08 39.37
#